data_AF-A0A9P2UPQ8-F1
#
_entry.id   AF-A0A9P2UPQ8-F1
#
_cell.length_a   1.000
_cell.length_b   1.000
_cell.length_c   1.000
_cell.angle_alpha   90.00
_cell.angle_beta   90.00
_cell.angle_gamma   90.00
#
_symmetry.space_group_name_H-M   'P 1'
#
loop_
_entity.id
_entity.type
_entity.pdbx_description
1 polymer ?
#
loop_
_entity_poly.entity_id
_entity_poly.type
_entity_poly.pdbx_seq_one_letter_code
_entity_poly.pdbx_strand_id
1 'polypeptide(L)'
;DAKKDLGDQIADTNTKLNNTKDQLTTQINDTKTELNNTIGNTKTELNTKIDSTKTELENKGLNFAGNSGADVHRKLGEKLNIVGGAAASTPAAKTSGENIITRTTQDGIQIELLKDSKFDSVTTGNTTLNTNGLTIKEGPSITKDGINAGGKKITNVADGINAKDAVNKSQLDNLAAKQNATDDAAVKYDDAKT
;
A
#
# COMPACT_ATOMS: atom_id res chain seq x y z
N ASP A 1 -59.09 48.38 -76.84
CA ASP A 1 -57.96 49.06 -77.50
C ASP A 1 -56.68 48.50 -76.89
N ALA A 2 -55.51 48.79 -77.48
CA ALA A 2 -54.23 48.30 -76.95
C ALA A 2 -53.94 48.73 -75.49
N LYS A 3 -54.57 49.81 -75.01
CA LYS A 3 -54.41 50.32 -73.64
C LYS A 3 -55.09 49.42 -72.62
N LYS A 4 -56.24 48.84 -72.96
CA LYS A 4 -56.94 47.85 -72.12
C LYS A 4 -56.11 46.57 -71.96
N ASP A 5 -55.59 46.01 -73.06
CA ASP A 5 -54.80 44.77 -73.02
C ASP A 5 -53.52 44.94 -72.19
N LEU A 6 -52.85 46.10 -72.32
CA LEU A 6 -51.73 46.49 -71.46
C LEU A 6 -52.13 46.55 -69.98
N GLY A 7 -53.30 47.12 -69.67
CA GLY A 7 -53.83 47.16 -68.30
C GLY A 7 -54.06 45.76 -67.72
N ASP A 8 -54.65 44.85 -68.51
CA ASP A 8 -54.91 43.47 -68.11
C ASP A 8 -53.59 42.70 -67.89
N GLN A 9 -52.60 42.89 -68.78
CA GLN A 9 -51.25 42.30 -68.63
C GLN A 9 -50.51 42.80 -67.38
N ILE A 10 -50.62 44.09 -67.05
CA ILE A 10 -50.04 44.67 -65.84
C ILE A 10 -50.70 44.07 -64.59
N ALA A 11 -52.03 43.92 -64.59
CA ALA A 11 -52.76 43.32 -63.49
C ALA A 11 -52.36 41.86 -63.25
N ASP A 12 -52.28 41.04 -64.31
CA ASP A 12 -51.80 39.65 -64.23
C ASP A 12 -50.35 39.58 -63.72
N THR A 13 -49.48 40.46 -64.21
CA THR A 13 -48.09 40.56 -63.75
C THR A 13 -48.01 40.89 -62.26
N ASN A 14 -48.80 41.86 -61.79
CA ASN A 14 -48.86 42.23 -60.37
C ASN A 14 -49.40 41.09 -59.50
N THR A 15 -50.41 40.37 -59.96
CA THR A 15 -50.93 39.18 -59.26
C THR A 15 -49.87 38.09 -59.15
N LYS A 16 -49.16 37.77 -60.24
CA LYS A 16 -48.05 36.80 -60.23
C LYS A 16 -46.93 37.23 -59.29
N LEU A 17 -46.58 38.52 -59.28
CA LEU A 17 -45.58 39.08 -58.38
C LEU A 17 -45.98 38.96 -56.91
N ASN A 18 -47.24 39.29 -56.58
CA ASN A 18 -47.78 39.16 -55.23
C ASN A 18 -47.79 37.70 -54.78
N ASN A 19 -48.27 36.78 -55.63
CA ASN A 19 -48.25 35.35 -55.34
C ASN A 19 -46.82 34.82 -55.10
N THR A 20 -45.86 35.26 -55.93
CA THR A 20 -44.45 34.88 -55.78
C THR A 20 -43.87 35.42 -54.46
N LYS A 21 -44.20 36.66 -54.10
CA LYS A 21 -43.78 37.28 -52.84
C LYS A 21 -44.34 36.52 -51.63
N ASP A 22 -45.61 36.13 -51.68
CA ASP A 22 -46.25 35.37 -50.61
C ASP A 22 -45.63 33.98 -50.47
N GLN A 23 -45.37 33.29 -51.58
CA GLN A 23 -44.68 32.00 -51.60
C GLN A 23 -43.26 32.10 -51.01
N LEU A 24 -42.47 33.10 -51.40
CA LEU A 24 -41.15 33.33 -50.80
C LEU A 24 -41.25 33.63 -49.31
N THR A 25 -42.22 34.44 -48.89
CA THR A 25 -42.43 34.78 -47.48
C THR A 25 -42.74 33.53 -46.66
N THR A 26 -43.60 32.66 -47.17
CA THR A 26 -43.89 31.35 -46.55
C THR A 26 -42.65 30.47 -46.48
N GLN A 27 -41.93 30.28 -47.60
CA GLN A 27 -40.70 29.48 -47.63
C GLN A 27 -39.64 29.98 -46.64
N ILE A 28 -39.47 31.30 -46.50
CA ILE A 28 -38.55 31.90 -45.54
C ILE A 28 -38.98 31.58 -44.10
N ASN A 29 -40.28 31.69 -43.79
CA ASN A 29 -40.80 31.40 -42.45
C ASN A 29 -40.69 29.91 -42.11
N ASP A 30 -40.99 29.04 -43.07
CA ASP A 30 -40.86 27.58 -42.90
C ASP A 30 -39.40 27.19 -42.68
N THR A 31 -38.49 27.69 -43.53
CA THR A 31 -37.03 27.46 -43.39
C THR A 31 -36.52 27.96 -42.04
N LYS A 32 -36.96 29.14 -41.60
CA LYS A 32 -36.60 29.69 -40.29
C LYS A 32 -37.08 28.81 -39.14
N THR A 33 -38.29 28.27 -39.26
CA THR A 33 -38.87 27.36 -38.26
C THR A 33 -38.11 26.04 -38.20
N GLU A 34 -37.81 25.43 -39.35
CA GLU A 34 -37.03 24.20 -39.44
C GLU A 34 -35.60 24.36 -38.90
N LEU A 35 -34.93 25.47 -39.23
CA LEU A 35 -33.60 25.78 -38.71
C LEU A 35 -33.62 25.95 -37.18
N ASN A 36 -34.60 26.67 -36.64
CA ASN A 36 -34.75 26.84 -35.19
C ASN A 36 -34.99 25.50 -34.49
N ASN A 37 -35.82 24.63 -35.07
CA ASN A 37 -36.07 23.29 -34.54
C ASN A 37 -34.80 22.43 -34.57
N THR A 38 -34.06 22.45 -35.69
CA THR A 38 -32.80 21.71 -35.84
C THR A 38 -31.75 22.16 -34.82
N ILE A 39 -31.60 23.47 -34.63
CA ILE A 39 -30.70 24.06 -33.62
C ILE A 39 -31.13 23.65 -32.21
N GLY A 40 -32.43 23.74 -31.90
CA GLY A 40 -32.98 23.35 -30.60
C GLY A 40 -32.74 21.87 -30.27
N ASN A 41 -32.99 21.00 -31.24
CA ASN A 41 -32.77 19.56 -31.12
C ASN A 41 -31.29 19.24 -30.93
N THR A 42 -30.42 19.82 -31.78
CA THR A 42 -28.95 19.63 -31.69
C THR A 42 -28.43 20.09 -30.33
N LYS A 43 -28.89 21.24 -29.82
CA LYS A 43 -28.50 21.75 -28.50
C LYS A 43 -28.93 20.80 -27.38
N THR A 44 -30.14 20.26 -27.48
CA THR A 44 -30.69 19.32 -26.49
C THR A 44 -29.91 18.02 -26.47
N GLU A 45 -29.60 17.47 -27.64
CA GLU A 45 -28.80 16.25 -27.78
C GLU A 45 -27.38 16.45 -27.25
N LEU A 46 -26.71 17.55 -27.62
CA LEU A 46 -25.38 17.88 -27.12
C LEU A 46 -25.34 18.03 -25.60
N ASN A 47 -26.29 18.78 -25.02
CA ASN A 47 -26.37 18.92 -23.57
C ASN A 47 -26.59 17.57 -22.88
N THR A 48 -27.50 16.74 -23.41
CA THR A 48 -27.75 15.40 -22.86
C THR A 48 -26.49 14.53 -22.92
N LYS A 49 -25.73 14.59 -24.02
CA LYS A 49 -24.49 13.82 -24.17
C LYS A 49 -23.39 14.33 -23.24
N ILE A 50 -23.27 15.65 -23.07
CA ILE A 50 -22.33 16.28 -22.14
C ILE A 50 -22.65 15.86 -20.70
N ASP A 51 -23.90 15.97 -20.28
CA ASP A 51 -24.33 15.61 -18.92
C ASP A 51 -24.12 14.12 -18.65
N SER A 52 -24.48 13.27 -19.62
CA SER A 52 -24.25 11.82 -19.51
C SER A 52 -22.75 11.50 -19.36
N THR A 53 -21.90 12.12 -20.20
CA THR A 53 -20.44 11.93 -20.13
C THR A 53 -19.87 12.42 -18.81
N LYS A 54 -20.35 13.57 -18.33
CA LYS A 54 -19.96 14.12 -17.02
C LYS A 54 -20.32 13.15 -15.89
N THR A 55 -21.54 12.64 -15.86
CA THR A 55 -21.98 11.65 -14.85
C THR A 55 -21.19 10.34 -14.94
N GLU A 56 -20.90 9.86 -16.14
CA GLU A 56 -20.04 8.67 -16.31
C GLU A 56 -18.63 8.91 -15.76
N LEU A 57 -18.02 10.07 -16.02
CA LEU A 57 -16.68 10.40 -15.53
C LEU A 57 -16.65 10.60 -14.02
N GLU A 58 -17.68 11.22 -13.43
CA GLU A 58 -17.83 11.39 -11.98
C GLU A 58 -18.00 10.04 -11.26
N ASN A 59 -18.58 9.05 -11.92
CA ASN A 59 -18.72 7.70 -11.36
C ASN A 59 -17.54 6.78 -11.70
N LYS A 60 -16.78 7.10 -12.74
CA LYS A 60 -15.51 6.44 -13.04
C LYS A 60 -14.44 6.90 -12.04
N GLY A 61 -13.44 6.06 -11.91
CA GLY A 61 -12.41 6.19 -10.90
C GLY A 61 -11.43 5.04 -10.98
N LEU A 62 -10.66 4.86 -9.90
CA LEU A 62 -9.75 3.74 -9.75
C LEU A 62 -10.24 2.83 -8.64
N ASN A 63 -10.11 1.52 -8.86
CA ASN A 63 -10.30 0.50 -7.84
C ASN A 63 -8.93 0.07 -7.34
N PHE A 64 -8.78 -0.03 -6.02
CA PHE A 64 -7.57 -0.52 -5.37
C PHE A 64 -7.93 -1.75 -4.54
N ALA A 65 -7.28 -2.86 -4.83
CA ALA A 65 -7.45 -4.12 -4.11
C ALA A 65 -6.23 -4.41 -3.23
N GLY A 66 -6.47 -5.00 -2.06
CA GLY A 66 -5.44 -5.63 -1.25
C GLY A 66 -5.32 -7.12 -1.54
N ASN A 67 -4.54 -7.83 -0.73
CA ASN A 67 -4.52 -9.30 -0.74
C ASN A 67 -5.82 -9.94 -0.23
N SER A 68 -6.68 -9.15 0.42
CA SER A 68 -7.95 -9.56 1.01
C SER A 68 -8.85 -8.34 1.22
N GLY A 69 -10.13 -8.58 1.49
CA GLY A 69 -11.13 -7.52 1.65
C GLY A 69 -11.79 -7.11 0.33
N ALA A 70 -12.70 -6.14 0.41
CA ALA A 70 -13.37 -5.57 -0.76
C ALA A 70 -12.51 -4.47 -1.42
N ASP A 71 -12.71 -4.28 -2.72
CA ASP A 71 -12.06 -3.21 -3.46
C ASP A 71 -12.41 -1.83 -2.90
N VAL A 72 -11.41 -0.96 -2.86
CA VAL A 72 -11.56 0.43 -2.49
C VAL A 72 -11.72 1.24 -3.78
N HIS A 73 -12.94 1.68 -4.06
CA HIS A 73 -13.22 2.58 -5.18
C HIS A 73 -12.94 4.04 -4.78
N ARG A 74 -12.29 4.80 -5.67
CA ARG A 74 -12.13 6.25 -5.57
C ARG A 74 -12.51 6.90 -6.88
N LYS A 75 -13.51 7.79 -6.83
CA LYS A 75 -13.92 8.61 -7.97
C LYS A 75 -12.83 9.59 -8.36
N LEU A 76 -12.88 10.11 -9.59
CA LEU A 76 -11.97 11.16 -10.02
C LEU A 76 -12.03 12.37 -9.07
N GLY A 77 -10.87 12.77 -8.54
CA GLY A 77 -10.74 13.87 -7.59
C GLY A 77 -10.86 13.48 -6.11
N GLU A 78 -11.28 12.25 -5.79
CA GLU A 78 -11.28 11.77 -4.42
C GLU A 78 -9.86 11.41 -3.94
N LYS A 79 -9.61 11.59 -2.64
CA LYS A 79 -8.34 11.24 -2.01
C LYS A 79 -8.29 9.76 -1.64
N LEU A 80 -7.28 9.04 -2.11
CA LEU A 80 -6.87 7.76 -1.52
C LEU A 80 -5.85 8.01 -0.41
N ASN A 81 -6.19 7.67 0.83
CA ASN A 81 -5.23 7.67 1.92
C ASN A 81 -4.54 6.30 1.98
N ILE A 82 -3.20 6.30 1.98
CA ILE A 82 -2.38 5.12 2.25
C ILE A 82 -1.71 5.36 3.60
N VAL A 83 -2.15 4.64 4.63
CA VAL A 83 -1.73 4.86 6.01
C VAL A 83 -1.12 3.59 6.61
N GLY A 84 0.02 3.74 7.29
CA GLY A 84 0.58 2.70 8.15
C GLY A 84 0.02 2.77 9.57
N GLY A 85 0.40 1.83 10.43
CA GLY A 85 -0.08 1.77 11.83
C GLY A 85 0.58 2.76 12.80
N ALA A 86 1.65 3.45 12.40
CA ALA A 86 2.30 4.46 13.24
C ALA A 86 1.42 5.70 13.38
N ALA A 87 1.40 6.31 14.57
CA ALA A 87 0.67 7.57 14.78
C ALA A 87 1.26 8.68 13.89
N ALA A 88 0.41 9.55 13.35
CA ALA A 88 0.86 10.68 12.50
C ALA A 88 1.82 11.66 13.22
N SER A 89 1.79 11.69 14.55
CA SER A 89 2.71 12.48 15.39
C SER A 89 4.06 11.81 15.64
N THR A 90 4.27 10.59 15.14
CA THR A 90 5.55 9.87 15.28
C THR A 90 6.65 10.66 14.57
N PRO A 91 7.75 11.03 15.25
CA PRO A 91 8.83 11.77 14.62
C PRO A 91 9.43 11.01 13.44
N ALA A 92 9.80 11.71 12.36
CA ALA A 92 10.41 11.09 11.18
C ALA A 92 11.66 10.25 11.51
N ALA A 93 12.45 10.67 12.51
CA ALA A 93 13.61 9.93 13.01
C ALA A 93 13.28 8.58 13.70
N LYS A 94 12.00 8.25 13.88
CA LYS A 94 11.50 6.98 14.44
C LYS A 94 10.79 6.11 13.40
N THR A 95 10.80 6.53 12.14
CA THR A 95 10.21 5.78 11.02
C THR A 95 11.27 5.60 9.93
N SER A 96 11.22 4.49 9.20
CA SER A 96 12.13 4.24 8.08
C SER A 96 11.37 3.72 6.88
N GLY A 97 11.75 4.20 5.70
CA GLY A 97 11.33 3.65 4.40
C GLY A 97 12.41 2.78 3.75
N GLU A 98 13.57 2.57 4.40
CA GLU A 98 14.75 1.97 3.77
C GLU A 98 14.54 0.53 3.31
N ASN A 99 13.71 -0.23 4.02
CA ASN A 99 13.52 -1.65 3.74
C ASN A 99 12.45 -1.94 2.69
N ILE A 100 11.65 -0.96 2.28
CA ILE A 100 10.51 -1.18 1.37
C ILE A 100 10.85 -0.67 -0.02
N ILE A 101 10.67 -1.52 -1.03
CA ILE A 101 10.77 -1.15 -2.44
C ILE A 101 9.44 -1.43 -3.14
N THR A 102 9.11 -0.58 -4.10
CA THR A 102 7.96 -0.76 -5.00
C THR A 102 8.43 -0.98 -6.43
N ARG A 103 7.76 -1.88 -7.16
CA ARG A 103 8.07 -2.17 -8.57
C ARG A 103 6.81 -2.20 -9.40
N THR A 104 6.87 -1.60 -10.57
CA THR A 104 5.81 -1.76 -11.57
C THR A 104 5.92 -3.13 -12.22
N THR A 105 4.79 -3.82 -12.29
CA THR A 105 4.60 -5.09 -12.99
C THR A 105 3.47 -4.93 -14.00
N GLN A 106 3.18 -5.97 -14.79
CA GLN A 106 2.04 -5.96 -15.71
C GLN A 106 0.70 -5.84 -14.97
N ASP A 107 0.59 -6.44 -13.79
CA ASP A 107 -0.66 -6.56 -13.03
C ASP A 107 -0.81 -5.49 -11.93
N GLY A 108 0.20 -4.64 -11.70
CA GLY A 108 0.14 -3.58 -10.71
C GLY A 108 1.50 -3.20 -10.10
N ILE A 109 1.46 -2.63 -8.89
CA ILE A 109 2.67 -2.28 -8.11
C ILE A 109 2.95 -3.36 -7.07
N GLN A 110 4.07 -4.06 -7.20
CA GLN A 110 4.56 -5.00 -6.19
C GLN A 110 5.23 -4.23 -5.05
N ILE A 111 5.00 -4.65 -3.80
CA ILE A 111 5.65 -4.11 -2.59
C ILE A 111 6.51 -5.21 -2.00
N GLU A 112 7.80 -4.95 -1.82
CA GLU A 112 8.77 -5.94 -1.34
C GLU A 112 9.58 -5.39 -0.15
N LEU A 113 10.02 -6.30 0.71
CA LEU A 113 10.99 -6.00 1.77
C LEU A 113 12.40 -6.39 1.30
N LEU A 114 13.43 -5.64 1.68
CA LEU A 114 14.83 -6.03 1.45
C LEU A 114 15.13 -7.39 2.12
N LYS A 115 15.85 -8.27 1.39
CA LYS A 115 16.34 -9.54 1.96
C LYS A 115 17.31 -9.31 3.13
N ASP A 116 18.13 -8.28 3.02
CA ASP A 116 18.99 -7.78 4.09
C ASP A 116 18.38 -6.49 4.64
N SER A 117 17.41 -6.65 5.53
CA SER A 117 16.66 -5.53 6.12
C SER A 117 17.41 -4.93 7.31
N LYS A 118 17.37 -3.60 7.40
CA LYS A 118 17.98 -2.83 8.49
C LYS A 118 16.94 -2.44 9.53
N PHE A 119 17.22 -2.72 10.79
CA PHE A 119 16.38 -2.33 11.92
C PHE A 119 17.26 -1.76 13.04
N ASP A 120 16.81 -0.70 13.70
CA ASP A 120 17.44 -0.23 14.95
C ASP A 120 17.19 -1.21 16.10
N SER A 121 15.97 -1.77 16.14
CA SER A 121 15.52 -2.72 17.15
C SER A 121 14.35 -3.55 16.62
N VAL A 122 14.34 -4.84 16.98
CA VAL A 122 13.22 -5.76 16.77
C VAL A 122 12.79 -6.30 18.12
N THR A 123 11.52 -6.12 18.46
CA THR A 123 10.94 -6.60 19.73
C THR A 123 9.86 -7.64 19.45
N THR A 124 9.98 -8.82 20.04
CA THR A 124 9.02 -9.93 19.92
C THR A 124 8.64 -10.42 21.31
N GLY A 125 7.48 -9.99 21.81
CA GLY A 125 7.09 -10.23 23.20
C GLY A 125 8.13 -9.66 24.17
N ASN A 126 8.78 -10.53 24.95
CA ASN A 126 9.81 -10.15 25.94
C ASN A 126 11.23 -10.10 25.37
N THR A 127 11.43 -10.43 24.10
CA THR A 127 12.75 -10.49 23.47
C THR A 127 13.01 -9.24 22.64
N THR A 128 14.18 -8.64 22.82
CA THR A 128 14.65 -7.50 22.04
C THR A 128 15.99 -7.84 21.39
N LEU A 129 16.09 -7.66 20.07
CA LEU A 129 17.33 -7.64 19.32
C LEU A 129 17.60 -6.21 18.85
N ASN A 130 18.72 -5.63 19.24
CA ASN A 130 19.10 -4.28 18.84
C ASN A 130 20.62 -4.14 18.75
N THR A 131 21.09 -2.90 18.62
CA THR A 131 22.53 -2.58 18.51
C THR A 131 23.38 -3.02 19.71
N ASN A 132 22.78 -3.40 20.85
CA ASN A 132 23.48 -3.95 22.02
C ASN A 132 23.57 -5.48 22.01
N GLY A 133 22.75 -6.18 21.20
CA GLY A 133 22.64 -7.63 21.16
C GLY A 133 21.22 -8.13 21.41
N LEU A 134 21.10 -9.33 21.96
CA LEU A 134 19.86 -10.02 22.27
C LEU A 134 19.58 -9.98 23.78
N THR A 135 18.39 -9.53 24.17
CA THR A 135 17.95 -9.52 25.57
C THR A 135 16.57 -10.13 25.71
N ILE A 136 16.37 -10.98 26.71
CA ILE A 136 15.06 -11.46 27.14
C ILE A 136 14.75 -10.80 28.49
N LYS A 137 13.63 -10.07 28.60
CA LYS A 137 13.20 -9.45 29.86
C LYS A 137 13.11 -10.50 30.98
N GLU A 138 13.74 -10.22 32.12
CA GLU A 138 13.81 -11.13 33.30
C GLU A 138 14.41 -12.51 32.97
N GLY A 139 15.20 -12.58 31.90
CA GLY A 139 15.80 -13.80 31.38
C GLY A 139 17.26 -13.62 30.97
N PRO A 140 17.78 -14.57 30.19
CA PRO A 140 19.14 -14.49 29.65
C PRO A 140 19.34 -13.31 28.69
N SER A 141 20.60 -12.91 28.50
CA SER A 141 21.00 -11.96 27.47
C SER A 141 22.36 -12.34 26.86
N ILE A 142 22.56 -11.90 25.62
CA ILE A 142 23.81 -11.98 24.86
C ILE A 142 24.07 -10.57 24.32
N THR A 143 25.03 -9.87 24.90
CA THR A 143 25.36 -8.50 24.52
C THR A 143 26.84 -8.38 24.18
N LYS A 144 27.27 -7.16 23.81
CA LYS A 144 28.68 -6.80 23.62
C LYS A 144 29.56 -7.14 24.83
N ASP A 145 28.97 -7.15 26.02
CA ASP A 145 29.65 -7.40 27.29
C ASP A 145 29.75 -8.91 27.62
N GLY A 146 29.09 -9.76 26.83
CA GLY A 146 29.12 -11.21 27.00
C GLY A 146 27.73 -11.83 27.20
N ILE A 147 27.71 -12.97 27.88
CA ILE A 147 26.51 -13.79 28.09
C ILE A 147 26.12 -13.74 29.56
N ASN A 148 24.87 -13.38 29.84
CA ASN A 148 24.26 -13.51 31.17
C ASN A 148 23.18 -14.58 31.12
N ALA A 149 23.29 -15.61 31.95
CA ALA A 149 22.31 -16.69 32.02
C ALA A 149 21.00 -16.31 32.75
N GLY A 150 20.91 -15.10 33.32
CA GLY A 150 19.69 -14.61 33.98
C GLY A 150 19.27 -15.47 35.18
N GLY A 151 20.25 -16.00 35.93
CA GLY A 151 20.04 -16.92 37.05
C GLY A 151 19.47 -18.30 36.65
N LYS A 152 19.42 -18.62 35.35
CA LYS A 152 18.98 -19.92 34.85
C LYS A 152 20.15 -20.88 34.71
N LYS A 153 19.87 -22.18 34.76
CA LYS A 153 20.86 -23.21 34.43
C LYS A 153 21.19 -23.17 32.94
N ILE A 154 22.47 -23.27 32.61
CA ILE A 154 22.93 -23.58 31.26
C ILE A 154 22.99 -25.11 31.16
N THR A 155 22.17 -25.69 30.28
CA THR A 155 22.06 -27.15 30.11
C THR A 155 22.65 -27.58 28.77
N ASN A 156 22.88 -28.88 28.59
CA ASN A 156 23.46 -29.45 27.37
C ASN A 156 24.85 -28.89 27.01
N VAL A 157 25.66 -28.60 28.03
CA VAL A 157 27.06 -28.21 27.86
C VAL A 157 27.89 -29.49 27.72
N ALA A 158 28.51 -29.68 26.55
CA ALA A 158 29.45 -30.78 26.33
C ALA A 158 30.69 -30.66 27.23
N ASP A 159 31.43 -31.75 27.42
CA ASP A 159 32.67 -31.71 28.20
C ASP A 159 33.67 -30.74 27.56
N GLY A 160 34.21 -29.82 28.37
CA GLY A 160 35.24 -28.90 27.93
C GLY A 160 36.57 -29.63 27.69
N ILE A 161 37.22 -29.37 26.56
CA ILE A 161 38.49 -30.00 26.18
C ILE A 161 39.61 -28.96 26.21
N ASN A 162 39.34 -27.77 25.69
CA ASN A 162 40.30 -26.67 25.60
C ASN A 162 40.25 -25.79 26.86
N ALA A 163 41.33 -25.04 27.08
CA ALA A 163 41.49 -24.19 28.27
C ALA A 163 40.42 -23.11 28.46
N LYS A 164 39.66 -22.75 27.40
CA LYS A 164 38.61 -21.72 27.44
C LYS A 164 37.20 -22.28 27.26
N ASP A 165 37.06 -23.60 27.21
CA ASP A 165 35.75 -24.23 27.14
C ASP A 165 35.06 -24.16 28.51
N ALA A 166 33.74 -24.05 28.52
CA ALA A 166 32.97 -24.16 29.75
C ALA A 166 33.04 -25.61 30.26
N VAL A 167 33.15 -25.77 31.58
CA VAL A 167 33.07 -27.08 32.24
C VAL A 167 31.64 -27.38 32.65
N ASN A 168 31.21 -28.62 32.46
CA ASN A 168 29.91 -29.08 32.93
C ASN A 168 30.03 -29.82 34.28
N LYS A 169 28.88 -30.23 34.85
CA LYS A 169 28.85 -30.89 36.16
C LYS A 169 29.54 -32.26 36.14
N SER A 170 29.46 -33.04 35.07
CA SER A 170 30.08 -34.38 35.03
C SER A 170 31.60 -34.32 35.14
N GLN A 171 32.23 -33.31 34.56
CA GLN A 171 33.69 -33.11 34.72
C GLN A 171 34.06 -32.79 36.17
N LEU A 172 33.26 -31.97 36.86
CA LEU A 172 33.45 -31.66 38.28
C LEU A 172 33.22 -32.90 39.16
N ASP A 173 32.17 -33.67 38.89
CA ASP A 173 31.86 -34.92 39.62
C ASP A 173 32.99 -35.95 39.45
N ASN A 174 33.53 -36.10 38.24
CA ASN A 174 34.67 -36.98 37.97
C ASN A 174 35.94 -36.56 38.71
N LEU A 175 36.19 -35.24 38.85
CA LEU A 175 37.31 -34.73 39.63
C LEU A 175 37.12 -35.01 41.13
N ALA A 176 35.92 -34.76 41.66
CA ALA A 176 35.61 -35.03 43.06
C ALA A 176 35.77 -36.52 43.41
N ALA A 177 35.33 -37.42 42.52
CA ALA A 177 35.52 -38.86 42.69
C ALA A 177 37.01 -39.26 42.76
N LYS A 178 37.86 -38.67 41.93
CA LYS A 178 39.32 -38.90 41.96
C LYS A 178 39.98 -38.38 43.24
N GLN A 179 39.51 -37.24 43.77
CA GLN A 179 40.01 -36.68 45.02
C GLN A 179 39.70 -37.59 46.21
N ASN A 180 38.44 -38.01 46.37
CA ASN A 180 38.03 -38.88 47.47
C ASN A 180 38.83 -40.19 47.50
N ALA A 181 39.08 -40.79 46.32
CA ALA A 181 39.90 -42.00 46.22
C ALA A 181 41.35 -41.78 46.70
N THR A 182 41.89 -40.57 46.55
CA THR A 182 43.23 -40.20 47.02
C THR A 182 43.24 -40.01 48.53
N ASP A 183 42.23 -39.33 49.08
CA ASP A 183 42.09 -39.09 50.52
C ASP A 183 41.91 -40.42 51.29
N ASP A 184 41.04 -41.31 50.78
CA ASP A 184 40.85 -42.67 51.31
C ASP A 184 42.13 -43.51 51.27
N ALA A 185 43.01 -43.26 50.30
CA ALA A 185 44.31 -43.92 50.23
C ALA A 185 45.30 -43.35 51.24
N ALA A 186 45.27 -42.03 51.50
CA ALA A 186 46.15 -41.37 52.46
C ALA A 186 45.88 -41.83 53.91
N VAL A 187 44.62 -41.95 54.32
CA VAL A 187 44.26 -42.42 55.67
C VAL A 187 44.69 -43.85 55.95
N LYS A 188 44.74 -44.72 54.93
CA LYS A 188 45.22 -46.11 55.07
C LYS A 188 46.72 -46.22 55.38
N TYR A 189 47.51 -45.19 55.09
CA TYR A 189 48.93 -45.15 55.45
C TYR A 189 49.18 -44.64 56.88
N ASP A 190 48.26 -43.87 57.45
CA ASP A 190 48.36 -43.39 58.84
C ASP A 190 48.00 -44.51 59.84
N ASP A 191 47.02 -45.35 59.52
CA ASP A 191 46.63 -46.52 60.33
C ASP A 191 47.64 -47.69 60.28
N ALA A 192 48.63 -47.64 59.36
CA ALA A 192 49.63 -48.70 59.19
C ALA A 192 50.93 -48.48 60.01
N LYS A 193 50.97 -47.46 60.90
CA LYS A 193 52.15 -47.10 61.72
C LYS A 193 52.07 -47.39 63.22
N THR A 194 51.05 -48.12 63.68
CA THR A 194 51.04 -48.76 65.01
C THR A 194 51.32 -50.24 64.91
#